data_AF-A0A538L9R9-F1
#
_entry.id   AF-A0A538L9R9-F1
#
_cell.length_a   1.000
_cell.length_b   1.000
_cell.length_c   1.000
_cell.angle_alpha   90.00
_cell.angle_beta   90.00
_cell.angle_gamma   90.00
#
_symmetry.space_group_name_H-M   'P 1'
#
loop_
_entity.id
_entity.type
_entity.pdbx_description
1 polymer ?
#
loop_
_entity_poly.entity_id
_entity_poly.type
_entity_poly.pdbx_seq_one_letter_code
_entity_poly.pdbx_strand_id
1 'polypeptide(L)'
;MASTKQVQAAKRNVRKAQRAARAKRTIAKLPASTRRDLGRQAAKSRARGGRAGHDLEDRTRPQLYETAKRLGIAGRSKMGKWDLIEAIRRAR
;
A
#
# COMPACT_ATOMS: atom_id res chain seq x y z
N MET A 1 -3.46 -25.24 -7.18
CA MET A 1 -4.55 -24.26 -7.00
C MET A 1 -4.97 -24.20 -5.53
N ALA A 2 -5.45 -23.07 -5.03
CA ALA A 2 -5.96 -22.98 -3.65
C ALA A 2 -7.29 -23.74 -3.51
N SER A 3 -7.50 -24.42 -2.39
CA SER A 3 -8.72 -25.19 -2.13
C SER A 3 -9.92 -24.29 -1.82
N THR A 4 -11.14 -24.82 -2.01
CA THR A 4 -12.39 -24.11 -1.67
C THR A 4 -12.39 -23.62 -0.23
N LYS A 5 -11.89 -24.44 0.71
CA LYS A 5 -11.77 -24.07 2.13
C LYS A 5 -10.85 -22.86 2.33
N GLN A 6 -9.70 -22.83 1.63
CA GLN A 6 -8.77 -21.71 1.68
C GLN A 6 -9.38 -20.42 1.11
N VAL A 7 -10.09 -20.50 -0.01
CA VAL A 7 -10.79 -19.35 -0.60
C VAL A 7 -11.87 -18.80 0.34
N GLN A 8 -12.67 -19.68 0.96
CA GLN A 8 -13.69 -19.26 1.92
C GLN A 8 -13.08 -18.62 3.17
N ALA A 9 -11.99 -19.17 3.70
CA ALA A 9 -11.26 -18.57 4.81
C ALA A 9 -10.72 -17.17 4.45
N ALA A 10 -10.11 -17.02 3.27
CA ALA A 10 -9.62 -15.72 2.79
C ALA A 10 -10.74 -14.67 2.70
N LYS A 11 -11.90 -15.04 2.13
CA LYS A 11 -13.08 -14.16 2.07
C LYS A 11 -13.54 -13.72 3.46
N ARG A 12 -13.61 -14.64 4.43
CA ARG A 12 -13.97 -14.34 5.82
C ARG A 12 -12.97 -13.40 6.49
N ASN A 13 -11.67 -13.62 6.28
CA ASN A 13 -10.61 -12.79 6.82
C ASN A 13 -10.66 -11.35 6.27
N VAL A 14 -10.88 -11.18 4.96
CA VAL A 14 -11.05 -9.85 4.35
C VAL A 14 -12.25 -9.12 4.96
N ARG A 15 -13.39 -9.80 5.11
CA ARG A 15 -14.59 -9.20 5.75
C ARG A 15 -14.33 -8.79 7.20
N LYS A 16 -13.63 -9.63 7.98
CA LYS A 16 -13.25 -9.31 9.37
C LYS A 16 -12.35 -8.08 9.42
N ALA A 17 -11.34 -8.00 8.55
CA ALA A 17 -10.45 -6.84 8.45
C ALA A 17 -11.21 -5.56 8.06
N GLN A 18 -12.11 -5.63 7.08
CA GLN A 18 -12.96 -4.50 6.68
C GLN A 18 -13.85 -4.01 7.83
N ARG A 19 -14.49 -4.93 8.57
CA ARG A 19 -15.30 -4.56 9.75
C ARG A 19 -14.46 -3.86 10.81
N ALA A 20 -13.30 -4.40 11.14
CA ALA A 20 -12.39 -3.80 12.11
C ALA A 20 -11.91 -2.41 11.68
N ALA A 21 -11.54 -2.23 10.40
CA ALA A 21 -11.12 -0.94 9.86
C ALA A 21 -12.25 0.10 9.93
N ARG A 22 -13.48 -0.27 9.58
CA ARG A 22 -14.67 0.59 9.68
C ARG A 22 -14.94 1.00 11.13
N ALA A 23 -14.92 0.04 12.06
CA ALA A 23 -15.14 0.30 13.48
C ALA A 23 -14.08 1.25 14.07
N LYS A 24 -12.80 1.05 13.72
CA LYS A 24 -11.70 1.88 14.24
C LYS A 24 -11.68 3.30 13.65
N ARG A 25 -12.34 3.53 12.50
CA ARG A 25 -12.38 4.82 11.79
C ARG A 25 -10.99 5.44 11.62
N THR A 26 -9.99 4.62 11.34
CA THR A 26 -8.57 5.02 11.39
C THR A 26 -8.27 6.28 10.57
N ILE A 27 -8.75 6.35 9.32
CA ILE A 27 -8.54 7.52 8.44
C ILE A 27 -9.20 8.79 9.00
N ALA A 28 -10.39 8.68 9.59
CA ALA A 28 -11.11 9.83 10.12
C ALA A 28 -10.47 10.39 11.39
N LYS A 29 -9.75 9.55 12.15
CA LYS A 29 -9.04 9.94 13.37
C LYS A 29 -7.63 10.50 13.13
N LEU A 30 -7.16 10.53 11.87
CA LEU A 30 -5.85 11.11 11.54
C LEU A 30 -5.89 12.65 11.55
N PRO A 31 -4.75 13.31 11.79
CA PRO A 31 -4.62 14.75 11.63
C PRO A 31 -5.09 15.23 10.26
N ALA A 32 -5.62 16.45 10.20
CA ALA A 32 -6.19 17.01 8.98
C ALA A 32 -5.15 17.09 7.84
N SER A 33 -3.90 17.42 8.15
CA SER A 33 -2.77 17.42 7.20
C SER A 33 -2.58 16.03 6.58
N THR A 34 -2.41 15.00 7.40
CA THR A 34 -2.23 13.61 6.94
C THR A 34 -3.37 13.13 6.07
N ARG A 35 -4.62 13.42 6.46
CA ARG A 35 -5.81 13.05 5.69
C ARG A 35 -5.85 13.74 4.32
N ARG A 36 -5.51 15.04 4.26
CA ARG A 36 -5.42 15.80 3.00
C ARG A 36 -4.34 15.24 2.08
N ASP A 37 -3.17 14.92 2.62
CA ASP A 37 -2.06 14.37 1.84
C ASP A 37 -2.38 12.99 1.30
N LEU A 38 -3.02 12.12 2.10
CA LEU A 38 -3.50 10.81 1.62
C LEU A 38 -4.52 10.98 0.48
N GLY A 39 -5.44 11.95 0.59
CA GLY A 39 -6.39 12.30 -0.47
C GLY A 39 -5.69 12.75 -1.76
N ARG A 40 -4.71 13.64 -1.65
CA ARG A 40 -3.90 14.14 -2.77
C ARG A 40 -3.14 12.99 -3.46
N GLN A 41 -2.48 12.12 -2.69
CA GLN A 41 -1.77 10.96 -3.24
C GLN A 41 -2.73 9.99 -3.96
N ALA A 42 -3.90 9.72 -3.38
CA ALA A 42 -4.91 8.89 -4.02
C ALA A 42 -5.43 9.52 -5.33
N ALA A 43 -5.67 10.83 -5.35
CA ALA A 43 -6.08 11.55 -6.55
C ALA A 43 -5.02 11.48 -7.66
N LYS A 44 -3.74 11.73 -7.33
CA LYS A 44 -2.61 11.56 -8.28
C LYS A 44 -2.54 10.14 -8.86
N SER A 45 -2.81 9.12 -8.05
CA SER A 45 -2.84 7.72 -8.53
C SER A 45 -4.02 7.47 -9.48
N ARG A 46 -5.21 8.02 -9.18
CA ARG A 46 -6.39 7.88 -10.05
C ARG A 46 -6.23 8.61 -11.37
N ALA A 47 -5.62 9.80 -11.37
CA ALA A 47 -5.34 10.57 -12.58
C ALA A 47 -4.49 9.79 -13.59
N ARG A 48 -3.64 8.87 -13.12
CA ARG A 48 -2.83 7.97 -13.96
C ARG A 48 -3.48 6.61 -14.23
N GLY A 49 -4.76 6.43 -13.92
CA GLY A 49 -5.44 5.14 -14.05
C GLY A 49 -4.81 4.01 -13.21
N GLY A 50 -4.17 4.35 -12.09
CA GLY A 50 -3.45 3.38 -11.25
C GLY A 50 -2.06 2.97 -11.75
N ARG A 51 -1.58 3.54 -12.86
CA ARG A 51 -0.22 3.30 -13.36
C ARG A 51 0.83 3.88 -12.41
N ALA A 52 2.03 3.28 -12.44
CA ALA A 52 3.17 3.76 -11.65
C ALA A 52 3.66 5.12 -12.16
N GLY A 53 4.19 5.94 -11.26
CA GLY A 53 4.82 7.21 -11.62
C GLY A 53 6.21 6.98 -12.15
N HIS A 54 6.71 7.94 -12.92
CA HIS A 54 8.12 7.99 -13.28
C HIS A 54 8.95 8.02 -11.99
N ASP A 55 8.70 9.02 -11.14
CA ASP A 55 9.37 9.19 -9.85
C ASP A 55 8.86 8.20 -8.79
N LEU A 56 9.71 7.89 -7.82
CA LEU A 56 9.40 6.95 -6.74
C LEU A 56 8.34 7.54 -5.77
N GLU A 57 8.38 8.85 -5.56
CA GLU A 57 7.46 9.63 -4.73
C GLU A 57 6.02 9.54 -5.23
N ASP A 58 5.86 9.52 -6.55
CA ASP A 58 4.57 9.41 -7.19
C ASP A 58 4.07 7.96 -7.27
N ARG A 59 4.87 6.98 -6.85
CA ARG A 59 4.40 5.59 -6.76
C ARG A 59 3.62 5.36 -5.46
N THR A 60 2.68 4.43 -5.54
CA THR A 60 1.98 3.92 -4.36
C THR A 60 2.87 2.92 -3.62
N ARG A 61 2.63 2.73 -2.32
CA ARG A 61 3.38 1.73 -1.52
C ARG A 61 3.40 0.34 -2.18
N PRO A 62 2.28 -0.21 -2.72
CA PRO A 62 2.32 -1.48 -3.45
C PRO A 62 3.22 -1.48 -4.69
N GLN A 63 3.24 -0.40 -5.47
CA GLN A 63 4.12 -0.30 -6.64
C GLN A 63 5.60 -0.27 -6.25
N LEU A 64 5.92 0.44 -5.17
CA LEU A 64 7.27 0.46 -4.59
C LEU A 64 7.63 -0.92 -4.01
N TYR A 65 6.69 -1.59 -3.36
CA TYR A 65 6.89 -2.95 -2.85
C TYR A 65 7.26 -3.94 -3.97
N GLU A 66 6.57 -3.88 -5.11
CA GLU A 66 6.91 -4.73 -6.25
C GLU A 66 8.28 -4.36 -6.85
N THR A 67 8.62 -3.07 -6.87
CA THR A 67 9.95 -2.62 -7.30
C THR A 67 11.03 -3.17 -6.35
N ALA A 68 10.85 -3.04 -5.04
CA ALA A 68 11.76 -3.57 -4.02
C ALA A 68 11.87 -5.10 -4.07
N LYS A 69 10.77 -5.80 -4.39
CA LYS A 69 10.75 -7.25 -4.59
C LYS A 69 11.63 -7.66 -5.77
N ARG A 70 11.55 -6.95 -6.91
CA ARG A 70 12.38 -7.22 -8.09
C ARG A 70 13.87 -6.99 -7.81
N LEU A 71 14.17 -6.00 -6.97
CA LEU A 71 15.54 -5.69 -6.54
C LEU A 71 16.04 -6.58 -5.39
N GLY A 72 15.25 -7.56 -4.92
CA GLY A 72 15.68 -8.47 -3.86
C GLY A 72 15.81 -7.83 -2.47
N ILE A 73 15.20 -6.67 -2.23
CA ILE A 73 15.34 -5.94 -0.95
C ILE A 73 14.70 -6.74 0.19
N ALA A 74 15.52 -7.13 1.16
CA ALA A 74 15.10 -7.81 2.38
C ALA A 74 14.30 -6.87 3.29
N GLY A 75 13.36 -7.41 4.07
CA GLY A 75 12.56 -6.61 5.00
C GLY A 75 11.50 -5.69 4.35
N ARG A 76 11.42 -5.62 3.01
CA ARG A 76 10.45 -4.79 2.24
C ARG A 76 8.99 -4.90 2.68
N SER A 77 8.56 -6.03 3.23
CA SER A 77 7.18 -6.24 3.71
C SER A 77 6.85 -5.47 4.99
N LYS A 78 7.88 -5.09 5.76
CA LYS A 78 7.77 -4.29 6.98
C LYS A 78 7.93 -2.79 6.72
N MET A 79 8.44 -2.43 5.54
CA MET A 79 8.76 -1.05 5.17
C MET A 79 7.51 -0.23 4.81
N GLY A 80 7.50 1.03 5.27
CA GLY A 80 6.56 2.05 4.83
C GLY A 80 6.85 2.53 3.41
N LYS A 81 6.03 3.46 2.91
CA LYS A 81 6.23 4.05 1.57
C LYS A 81 7.62 4.68 1.45
N TRP A 82 7.99 5.52 2.42
CA TRP A 82 9.25 6.27 2.38
C TRP A 82 10.46 5.37 2.57
N ASP A 83 10.39 4.40 3.49
CA ASP A 83 11.45 3.40 3.67
C ASP A 83 11.72 2.61 2.38
N LEU A 84 10.67 2.25 1.64
CA LEU A 84 10.81 1.59 0.35
C LEU A 84 11.49 2.47 -0.69
N ILE A 85 11.19 3.78 -0.72
CA ILE A 85 11.83 4.73 -1.63
C ILE A 85 13.33 4.78 -1.34
N GLU A 86 13.69 4.97 -0.08
CA GLU A 86 15.09 5.02 0.36
C GLU A 86 15.84 3.71 0.10
N ALA A 87 15.22 2.57 0.39
CA ALA A 87 15.82 1.27 0.11
C ALA A 87 16.02 1.05 -1.40
N ILE A 88 15.06 1.46 -2.24
CA ILE A 88 15.19 1.36 -3.71
C ILE A 88 16.29 2.28 -4.23
N ARG A 89 16.45 3.49 -3.65
CA ARG A 89 17.54 4.41 -4.01
C ARG A 89 18.91 3.83 -3.69
N ARG A 90 19.06 3.20 -2.52
CA ARG A 90 20.33 2.59 -2.07
C ARG A 90 20.71 1.32 -2.85
N ALA A 91 19.71 0.64 -3.42
CA ALA A 91 19.92 -0.60 -4.18
C ALA A 91 20.20 -0.36 -5.67
N ARG A 92 20.26 0.91 -6.10
CA ARG A 92 20.64 1.34 -7.45
C ARG A 92 22.01 2.00 -7.40
#